data_AF-A0A7W0HYB7-F1
#
_entry.id   AF-A0A7W0HYB7-F1
#
_cell.length_a   1.000
_cell.length_b   1.000
_cell.length_c   1.000
_cell.angle_alpha   90.00
_cell.angle_beta   90.00
_cell.angle_gamma   90.00
#
_symmetry.space_group_name_H-M   'P 1'
#
loop_
_entity.id
_entity.type
_entity.pdbx_description
1 polymer ?
#
loop_
_entity_poly.entity_id
_entity_poly.type
_entity_poly.pdbx_seq_one_letter_code
_entity_poly.pdbx_strand_id
1 'polypeptide(L)'
;MDALLDQAFAPTAAAIADGRIPGATLGLVTADGRRAVRVAGMAALVPEREELTEGHWFDLASVSKVIATTTMILSLADQGRIDVDRPLTDAIPDLRQYDIAGAAERKLTFRDCLAHRTHLPAVEPIYTYGDDPARLRAFVLQREWRAGPPVYSDINFILLGIAIERITGRPLSDWPLGPGLSFGPPPGPAVATEACSWRGRVMKGEVHDENAFALGGAPGHAGLFGTVAGVLDFARGLLDGSGASPAMLEAIRTPVHGHRTCGWERRFDGWPGGDACSAETIGHTGFTGTGLWVDFDRGLAWTLLTNRVHPTRHSDNRIMELRRATGDAVIAAWASA
;
A
#
# COMPACT_ATOMS: atom_id res chain seq x y z
N MET A 1 5.50 20.63 -18.85
CA MET A 1 4.96 19.55 -17.99
C MET A 1 4.31 18.46 -18.82
N ASP A 2 3.37 18.80 -19.71
CA ASP A 2 2.65 17.79 -20.48
C ASP A 2 3.53 16.92 -21.39
N ALA A 3 4.42 17.53 -22.19
CA ALA A 3 5.36 16.78 -23.03
C ALA A 3 6.35 15.92 -22.21
N LEU A 4 6.70 16.35 -21.00
CA LEU A 4 7.55 15.58 -20.08
C LEU A 4 6.80 14.37 -19.54
N LEU A 5 5.51 14.55 -19.25
CA LEU A 5 4.69 13.48 -18.77
C LEU A 5 4.40 12.44 -19.86
N ASP A 6 4.29 12.84 -21.12
CA ASP A 6 4.17 11.88 -22.22
C ASP A 6 5.42 10.99 -22.34
N GLN A 7 6.61 11.56 -22.13
CA GLN A 7 7.87 10.80 -22.07
C GLN A 7 7.90 9.85 -20.87
N ALA A 8 7.54 10.35 -19.69
CA ALA A 8 7.47 9.54 -18.47
C ALA A 8 6.44 8.41 -18.58
N PHE A 9 5.35 8.62 -19.31
CA PHE A 9 4.29 7.64 -19.51
C PHE A 9 4.57 6.63 -20.62
N ALA A 10 5.54 6.88 -21.50
CA ALA A 10 5.83 6.04 -22.66
C ALA A 10 6.02 4.54 -22.35
N PRO A 11 6.75 4.12 -21.28
CA PRO A 11 6.85 2.69 -20.93
C PRO A 11 5.50 2.06 -20.58
N THR A 12 4.63 2.84 -19.94
CA THR A 12 3.27 2.42 -19.55
C THR A 12 2.34 2.35 -20.75
N ALA A 13 2.40 3.34 -21.66
CA ALA A 13 1.65 3.32 -22.91
C ALA A 13 2.00 2.08 -23.75
N ALA A 14 3.29 1.74 -23.85
CA ALA A 14 3.74 0.52 -24.53
C ALA A 14 3.16 -0.74 -23.87
N ALA A 15 3.14 -0.81 -22.53
CA ALA A 15 2.57 -1.96 -21.82
C ALA A 15 1.07 -2.17 -22.07
N ILE A 16 0.32 -1.08 -22.25
CA ILE A 16 -1.09 -1.12 -22.61
C ILE A 16 -1.25 -1.56 -24.07
N ALA A 17 -0.47 -0.98 -24.99
CA ALA A 17 -0.51 -1.32 -26.42
C ALA A 17 -0.16 -2.80 -26.67
N ASP A 18 0.81 -3.34 -25.92
CA ASP A 18 1.20 -4.75 -25.96
C ASP A 18 0.15 -5.69 -25.32
N GLY A 19 -0.88 -5.15 -24.68
CA GLY A 19 -1.87 -5.94 -23.93
C GLY A 19 -1.35 -6.57 -22.64
N ARG A 20 -0.18 -6.15 -22.13
CA ARG A 20 0.39 -6.65 -20.87
C ARG A 20 -0.41 -6.22 -19.65
N ILE A 21 -0.97 -5.02 -19.68
CA ILE A 21 -1.91 -4.52 -18.67
C ILE A 21 -3.12 -3.87 -19.35
N PRO A 22 -4.33 -3.91 -18.75
CA PRO A 22 -5.50 -3.31 -19.39
C PRO A 22 -5.50 -1.78 -19.41
N GLY A 23 -5.10 -1.15 -18.31
CA GLY A 23 -5.07 0.30 -18.17
C GLY A 23 -4.18 0.77 -17.03
N ALA A 24 -3.82 2.05 -17.10
CA ALA A 24 -2.98 2.67 -16.10
C ALA A 24 -3.20 4.18 -16.01
N THR A 25 -2.93 4.70 -14.81
CA THR A 25 -2.83 6.13 -14.50
C THR A 25 -1.47 6.42 -13.88
N LEU A 26 -0.69 7.31 -14.50
CA LEU A 26 0.54 7.87 -13.93
C LEU A 26 0.23 9.28 -13.43
N GLY A 27 0.56 9.54 -12.17
CA GLY A 27 0.47 10.87 -11.56
C GLY A 27 1.81 11.32 -11.02
N LEU A 28 2.08 12.63 -11.10
CA LEU A 28 3.23 13.27 -10.46
C LEU A 28 2.77 14.49 -9.67
N VAL A 29 3.48 14.76 -8.57
CA VAL A 29 3.30 15.96 -7.77
C VAL A 29 4.63 16.42 -7.20
N THR A 30 4.79 17.72 -7.07
CA THR A 30 5.97 18.36 -6.47
C THR A 30 5.61 19.00 -5.14
N ALA A 31 6.64 19.28 -4.32
CA ALA A 31 6.47 19.97 -3.04
C ALA A 31 5.78 21.35 -3.19
N ASP A 32 6.05 22.05 -4.30
CA ASP A 32 5.40 23.35 -4.61
C ASP A 32 3.96 23.22 -5.16
N GLY A 33 3.46 21.99 -5.35
CA GLY A 33 2.08 21.71 -5.75
C GLY A 33 1.82 21.58 -7.24
N ARG A 34 2.85 21.72 -8.11
CA ARG A 34 2.70 21.37 -9.53
C ARG A 34 2.34 19.89 -9.67
N ARG A 35 1.38 19.60 -10.54
CA ARG A 35 0.90 18.24 -10.79
C ARG A 35 0.67 17.97 -12.26
N ALA A 36 0.78 16.70 -12.63
CA ALA A 36 0.46 16.24 -13.97
C ALA A 36 -0.03 14.78 -13.91
N VAL A 37 -1.04 14.45 -14.72
CA VAL A 37 -1.66 13.13 -14.76
C VAL A 37 -1.80 12.67 -16.21
N ARG A 38 -1.57 11.37 -16.43
CA ARG A 38 -1.88 10.67 -17.68
C ARG A 38 -2.62 9.39 -17.40
N VAL A 39 -3.62 9.13 -18.23
CA VAL A 39 -4.49 7.96 -18.16
C VAL A 39 -4.54 7.33 -19.54
N ALA A 40 -4.46 6.00 -19.59
CA ALA A 40 -4.73 5.24 -20.82
C ALA A 40 -5.28 3.84 -20.52
N GLY A 41 -5.98 3.27 -21.49
CA GLY A 41 -6.48 1.90 -21.45
C GLY A 41 -7.84 1.77 -20.77
N MET A 42 -8.09 0.61 -20.18
CA MET A 42 -9.43 0.19 -19.74
C MET A 42 -9.49 0.01 -18.23
N ALA A 43 -10.56 0.53 -17.61
CA ALA A 43 -10.90 0.24 -16.22
C ALA A 43 -11.42 -1.20 -16.05
N ALA A 44 -12.08 -1.73 -17.08
CA ALA A 44 -12.51 -3.13 -17.16
C ALA A 44 -12.48 -3.63 -18.60
N LEU A 45 -12.05 -4.89 -18.79
CA LEU A 45 -12.19 -5.64 -20.05
C LEU A 45 -13.43 -6.55 -20.06
N VAL A 46 -13.86 -6.99 -18.88
CA VAL A 46 -14.96 -7.93 -18.65
C VAL A 46 -15.67 -7.58 -17.33
N PRO A 47 -16.96 -7.88 -17.16
CA PRO A 47 -17.86 -8.46 -18.18
C PRO A 47 -18.15 -7.50 -19.34
N GLU A 48 -18.08 -6.19 -19.07
CA GLU A 48 -18.22 -5.13 -20.06
C GLU A 48 -16.94 -4.31 -20.12
N ARG A 49 -16.66 -3.77 -21.31
CA ARG A 49 -15.52 -2.90 -21.54
C ARG A 49 -15.84 -1.50 -21.01
N GLU A 50 -14.94 -0.95 -20.21
CA GLU A 50 -15.07 0.37 -19.61
C GLU A 50 -13.74 1.11 -19.75
N GLU A 51 -13.79 2.32 -20.31
CA GLU A 51 -12.61 3.16 -20.49
C GLU A 51 -12.14 3.73 -19.15
N LEU A 52 -10.83 3.76 -18.96
CA LEU A 52 -10.24 4.33 -17.76
C LEU A 52 -10.29 5.87 -17.82
N THR A 53 -10.61 6.51 -16.70
CA THR A 53 -10.62 7.97 -16.55
C THR A 53 -9.90 8.40 -15.28
N GLU A 54 -9.54 9.68 -15.16
CA GLU A 54 -8.90 10.23 -13.94
C GLU A 54 -9.77 10.09 -12.68
N GLY A 55 -11.10 10.05 -12.84
CA GLY A 55 -12.05 9.92 -11.74
C GLY A 55 -12.20 8.50 -11.19
N HIS A 56 -11.53 7.51 -11.78
CA HIS A 56 -11.61 6.14 -11.32
C HIS A 56 -10.83 5.89 -10.02
N TRP A 57 -11.41 5.03 -9.20
CA TRP A 57 -10.83 4.58 -7.93
C TRP A 57 -10.16 3.23 -8.10
N PHE A 58 -8.89 3.14 -7.70
CA PHE A 58 -8.12 1.92 -7.74
C PHE A 58 -8.12 1.26 -6.37
N ASP A 59 -8.22 -0.07 -6.35
CA ASP A 59 -7.80 -0.84 -5.18
C ASP A 59 -6.28 -0.70 -5.04
N LEU A 60 -5.84 -0.04 -3.95
CA LEU A 60 -4.44 0.27 -3.72
C LEU A 60 -3.64 -0.93 -3.22
N ALA A 61 -4.30 -2.06 -2.93
CA ALA A 61 -3.70 -3.26 -2.38
C ALA A 61 -2.76 -2.89 -1.21
N SER A 62 -1.52 -3.36 -1.23
CA SER A 62 -0.57 -3.11 -0.15
C SER A 62 -0.06 -1.68 -0.02
N VAL A 63 -0.33 -0.77 -0.97
CA VAL A 63 -0.09 0.68 -0.75
C VAL A 63 -0.96 1.19 0.42
N SER A 64 -2.05 0.49 0.78
CA SER A 64 -2.82 0.73 2.00
C SER A 64 -1.95 0.76 3.26
N LYS A 65 -0.92 -0.10 3.33
CA LYS A 65 -0.01 -0.20 4.49
C LYS A 65 0.65 1.13 4.80
N VAL A 66 1.13 1.82 3.76
CA VAL A 66 1.91 3.05 3.90
C VAL A 66 1.06 4.30 3.99
N ILE A 67 -0.05 4.35 3.25
CA ILE A 67 -0.96 5.50 3.28
C ILE A 67 -1.82 5.52 4.55
N ALA A 68 -2.33 4.36 4.96
CA ALA A 68 -3.26 4.26 6.08
C ALA A 68 -2.54 3.78 7.35
N THR A 69 -2.25 2.49 7.47
CA THR A 69 -1.84 1.88 8.75
C THR A 69 -0.56 2.47 9.33
N THR A 70 0.46 2.73 8.50
CA THR A 70 1.71 3.35 8.93
C THR A 70 1.45 4.75 9.48
N THR A 71 0.73 5.59 8.75
CA THR A 71 0.35 6.94 9.18
C THR A 71 -0.45 6.90 10.48
N MET A 72 -1.41 6.00 10.61
CA MET A 72 -2.21 5.84 11.84
C MET A 72 -1.36 5.47 13.05
N ILE A 73 -0.47 4.48 12.93
CA ILE A 73 0.43 4.08 14.02
C ILE A 73 1.35 5.23 14.42
N LEU A 74 1.98 5.90 13.45
CA LEU A 74 2.88 7.01 13.75
C LEU A 74 2.14 8.23 14.32
N SER A 75 0.91 8.52 13.87
CA SER A 75 0.06 9.54 14.48
C SER A 75 -0.33 9.20 15.93
N LEU A 76 -0.62 7.94 16.24
CA LEU A 76 -0.89 7.52 17.62
C LEU A 76 0.37 7.64 18.50
N ALA A 77 1.56 7.40 17.95
CA ALA A 77 2.83 7.61 18.63
C ALA A 77 3.10 9.10 18.89
N ASP A 78 2.87 9.97 17.89
CA ASP A 78 2.97 11.44 18.04
C ASP A 78 2.03 11.98 19.13
N GLN A 79 0.86 11.36 19.29
CA GLN A 79 -0.11 11.68 20.34
C GLN A 79 0.27 11.11 21.72
N GLY A 80 1.40 10.41 21.84
CA GLY A 80 1.83 9.75 23.07
C GLY A 80 0.95 8.58 23.51
N ARG A 81 0.12 8.03 22.61
CA ARG A 81 -0.82 6.93 22.92
C ARG A 81 -0.16 5.56 22.87
N ILE A 82 0.94 5.45 22.13
CA ILE A 82 1.80 4.28 22.04
C ILE A 82 3.25 4.70 22.00
N ASP A 83 4.14 3.77 22.36
CA ASP A 83 5.57 3.86 22.07
C ASP A 83 5.87 2.79 21.01
N VAL A 84 6.46 3.21 19.88
CA VAL A 84 6.70 2.31 18.74
C VAL A 84 7.72 1.21 19.05
N ASP A 85 8.57 1.41 20.06
CA ASP A 85 9.57 0.45 20.50
C ASP A 85 9.04 -0.49 21.60
N ARG A 86 7.80 -0.27 22.07
CA ARG A 86 7.14 -1.16 23.02
C ARG A 86 6.37 -2.29 22.35
N PRO A 87 6.12 -3.41 23.07
CA PRO A 87 5.40 -4.55 22.52
C PRO A 87 3.95 -4.23 22.15
N LEU A 88 3.44 -4.90 21.11
CA LEU A 88 2.04 -4.82 20.68
C LEU A 88 1.05 -5.20 21.79
N THR A 89 1.49 -5.96 22.80
CA THR A 89 0.66 -6.36 23.94
C THR A 89 0.17 -5.18 24.77
N ASP A 90 0.80 -4.00 24.65
CA ASP A 90 0.26 -2.78 25.27
C ASP A 90 -1.10 -2.38 24.69
N ALA A 91 -1.37 -2.71 23.42
CA ALA A 91 -2.67 -2.51 22.75
C ALA A 91 -3.49 -3.81 22.63
N ILE A 92 -2.82 -4.96 22.58
CA ILE A 92 -3.42 -6.28 22.36
C ILE A 92 -3.00 -7.23 23.50
N PRO A 93 -3.50 -7.02 24.73
CA PRO A 93 -3.06 -7.80 25.89
C PRO A 93 -3.36 -9.30 25.75
N ASP A 94 -4.38 -9.64 24.94
CA ASP A 94 -4.85 -10.98 24.62
C ASP A 94 -4.05 -11.68 23.50
N LEU A 95 -3.03 -11.05 22.91
CA LEU A 95 -2.14 -11.69 21.93
C LEU A 95 -1.45 -12.91 22.56
N ARG A 96 -1.72 -14.12 22.06
CA ARG A 96 -1.26 -15.40 22.65
C ARG A 96 -1.58 -15.51 24.16
N GLN A 97 -2.81 -15.22 24.55
CA GLN A 97 -3.22 -15.10 25.97
C GLN A 97 -3.01 -16.36 26.82
N TYR A 98 -2.90 -17.53 26.19
CA TYR A 98 -2.67 -18.80 26.89
C TYR A 98 -1.19 -19.14 27.12
N ASP A 99 -0.26 -18.37 26.53
CA ASP A 99 1.18 -18.51 26.75
C ASP A 99 1.83 -17.13 26.96
N ILE A 100 1.62 -16.59 28.17
CA ILE A 100 2.04 -15.22 28.50
C ILE A 100 3.57 -15.06 28.54
N ALA A 101 4.30 -16.12 28.92
CA ALA A 101 5.73 -16.06 29.17
C ALA A 101 6.59 -16.59 28.01
N GLY A 102 6.11 -17.58 27.25
CA GLY A 102 6.86 -18.27 26.21
C GLY A 102 6.63 -17.73 24.80
N ALA A 103 5.48 -17.12 24.53
CA ALA A 103 5.10 -16.75 23.17
C ALA A 103 5.98 -15.65 22.57
N ALA A 104 6.61 -15.94 21.43
CA ALA A 104 7.45 -15.00 20.71
C ALA A 104 6.65 -13.81 20.16
N GLU A 105 5.38 -14.03 19.81
CA GLU A 105 4.46 -13.01 19.30
C GLU A 105 4.23 -11.88 20.31
N ARG A 106 4.29 -12.19 21.61
CA ARG A 106 4.12 -11.19 22.68
C ARG A 106 5.30 -10.22 22.79
N LYS A 107 6.42 -10.50 22.11
CA LYS A 107 7.62 -9.65 22.08
C LYS A 107 7.68 -8.75 20.83
N LEU A 108 6.72 -8.89 19.91
CA LEU A 108 6.67 -8.07 18.70
C LEU A 108 6.41 -6.61 19.06
N THR A 109 7.23 -5.70 18.56
CA THR A 109 7.04 -4.25 18.74
C THR A 109 6.30 -3.65 17.54
N PHE A 110 5.73 -2.45 17.71
CA PHE A 110 5.12 -1.73 16.58
C PHE A 110 6.16 -1.44 15.49
N ARG A 111 7.38 -1.03 15.86
CA ARG A 111 8.47 -0.75 14.92
C ARG A 111 8.89 -1.99 14.14
N ASP A 112 9.01 -3.14 14.80
CA ASP A 112 9.35 -4.39 14.12
C ASP A 112 8.28 -4.80 13.11
N CYS A 113 7.00 -4.63 13.45
CA CYS A 113 5.91 -4.89 12.53
C CYS A 113 5.93 -3.93 11.33
N LEU A 114 6.06 -2.62 11.57
CA LEU A 114 6.13 -1.60 10.52
C LEU A 114 7.30 -1.84 9.55
N ALA A 115 8.45 -2.28 10.07
CA ALA A 115 9.66 -2.52 9.28
C ALA A 115 9.78 -3.94 8.71
N HIS A 116 8.77 -4.80 8.92
CA HIS A 116 8.82 -6.21 8.56
C HIS A 116 10.05 -6.96 9.13
N ARG A 117 10.43 -6.65 10.37
CA ARG A 117 11.57 -7.25 11.10
C ARG A 117 11.18 -8.42 12.01
N THR A 118 9.94 -8.89 11.91
CA THR A 118 9.40 -9.97 12.74
C THR A 118 9.71 -11.35 12.15
N HIS A 119 9.46 -12.42 12.91
CA HIS A 119 9.57 -13.80 12.44
C HIS A 119 8.32 -14.30 11.71
N LEU A 120 7.31 -13.44 11.54
CA LEU A 120 6.01 -13.83 11.02
C LEU A 120 6.09 -14.20 9.52
N PRO A 121 5.28 -15.17 9.05
CA PRO A 121 5.29 -15.55 7.65
C PRO A 121 4.82 -14.41 6.76
N ALA A 122 5.18 -14.48 5.47
CA ALA A 122 4.80 -13.46 4.51
C ALA A 122 3.27 -13.35 4.34
N VAL A 123 2.63 -14.49 4.15
CA VAL A 123 1.19 -14.62 3.96
C VAL A 123 0.71 -15.94 4.58
N GLU A 124 -0.54 -15.95 5.04
CA GLU A 124 -1.29 -17.15 5.44
C GLU A 124 -2.68 -17.02 4.82
N PRO A 125 -3.27 -18.07 4.21
CA PRO A 125 -4.60 -18.01 3.61
C PRO A 125 -5.70 -18.01 4.69
N ILE A 126 -5.76 -16.97 5.52
CA ILE A 126 -6.70 -16.81 6.63
C ILE A 126 -8.15 -16.91 6.14
N TYR A 127 -8.45 -16.40 4.94
CA TYR A 127 -9.77 -16.47 4.31
C TYR A 127 -10.32 -17.90 4.13
N THR A 128 -9.49 -18.94 4.22
CA THR A 128 -9.95 -20.35 4.11
C THR A 128 -10.49 -20.92 5.42
N TYR A 129 -10.40 -20.18 6.53
CA TYR A 129 -10.80 -20.66 7.86
C TYR A 129 -12.22 -20.24 8.28
N GLY A 130 -12.94 -19.52 7.42
CA GLY A 130 -14.31 -19.08 7.64
C GLY A 130 -14.57 -17.68 7.09
N ASP A 131 -15.76 -17.16 7.36
CA ASP A 131 -16.28 -15.88 6.88
C ASP A 131 -16.64 -14.90 8.01
N ASP A 132 -16.44 -15.29 9.28
CA ASP A 132 -16.62 -14.44 10.46
C ASP A 132 -15.33 -13.65 10.76
N PRO A 133 -15.30 -12.33 10.51
CA PRO A 133 -14.11 -11.52 10.75
C PRO A 133 -13.62 -11.55 12.20
N ALA A 134 -14.53 -11.65 13.18
CA ALA A 134 -14.17 -11.67 14.59
C ALA A 134 -13.43 -12.98 14.94
N ARG A 135 -13.93 -14.11 14.42
CA ARG A 135 -13.28 -15.41 14.60
C ARG A 135 -11.93 -15.49 13.87
N LEU A 136 -11.82 -14.90 12.68
CA LEU A 136 -10.55 -14.85 11.95
C LEU A 136 -9.52 -13.95 12.66
N ARG A 137 -9.94 -12.83 13.25
CA ARG A 137 -9.07 -12.00 14.11
C ARG A 137 -8.62 -12.79 15.34
N ALA A 138 -9.52 -13.52 15.99
CA ALA A 138 -9.16 -14.41 17.10
C ALA A 138 -8.16 -15.50 16.66
N PHE A 139 -8.33 -16.08 15.46
CA PHE A 139 -7.36 -17.00 14.87
C PHE A 139 -5.98 -16.35 14.74
N VAL A 140 -5.88 -15.14 14.18
CA VAL A 140 -4.60 -14.41 14.05
C VAL A 140 -3.94 -14.16 15.40
N LEU A 141 -4.72 -13.73 16.40
CA LEU A 141 -4.22 -13.38 17.73
C LEU A 141 -3.76 -14.59 18.56
N GLN A 142 -4.36 -15.76 18.34
CA GLN A 142 -4.04 -16.96 19.13
C GLN A 142 -3.11 -17.93 18.42
N ARG A 143 -2.88 -17.75 17.11
CA ARG A 143 -2.02 -18.64 16.32
C ARG A 143 -0.56 -18.54 16.75
N GLU A 144 0.06 -19.70 16.90
CA GLU A 144 1.52 -19.82 16.96
C GLU A 144 2.03 -19.72 15.53
N TRP A 145 2.75 -18.65 15.23
CA TRP A 145 3.25 -18.44 13.89
C TRP A 145 4.57 -19.16 13.70
N ARG A 146 4.72 -19.85 12.55
CA ARG A 146 5.98 -20.51 12.22
C ARG A 146 7.08 -19.47 12.13
N ALA A 147 8.08 -19.58 13.00
CA ALA A 147 9.24 -18.72 12.97
C ALA A 147 10.04 -18.88 11.67
N GLY A 148 10.31 -17.76 11.01
CA GLY A 148 11.20 -17.65 9.86
C GLY A 148 12.11 -16.42 9.96
N PRO A 149 12.98 -16.20 8.97
CA PRO A 149 13.71 -14.94 8.85
C PRO A 149 12.74 -13.79 8.58
N PRO A 150 13.12 -12.54 8.87
CA PRO A 150 12.35 -11.36 8.49
C PRO A 150 12.02 -11.31 7.00
N VAL A 151 10.73 -11.18 6.68
CA VAL A 151 10.19 -11.08 5.32
C VAL A 151 9.06 -10.06 5.29
N TYR A 152 8.75 -9.55 4.10
CA TYR A 152 7.52 -8.80 3.85
C TYR A 152 6.31 -9.62 4.32
N SER A 153 5.57 -9.13 5.30
CA SER A 153 4.54 -9.89 6.03
C SER A 153 3.23 -9.11 6.19
N ASP A 154 2.16 -9.66 5.66
CA ASP A 154 0.80 -9.14 5.86
C ASP A 154 0.35 -9.29 7.31
N ILE A 155 0.82 -10.34 8.00
CA ILE A 155 0.46 -10.61 9.39
C ILE A 155 0.87 -9.46 10.31
N ASN A 156 2.03 -8.85 10.06
CA ASN A 156 2.47 -7.66 10.80
C ASN A 156 1.44 -6.54 10.72
N PHE A 157 0.93 -6.25 9.52
CA PHE A 157 0.00 -5.15 9.31
C PHE A 157 -1.44 -5.48 9.75
N ILE A 158 -1.84 -6.75 9.72
CA ILE A 158 -3.10 -7.21 10.33
C ILE A 158 -3.05 -6.99 11.85
N LEU A 159 -1.93 -7.34 12.50
CA LEU A 159 -1.74 -7.09 13.93
C LEU A 159 -1.75 -5.58 14.26
N LEU A 160 -1.09 -4.75 13.43
CA LEU A 160 -1.14 -3.29 13.58
C LEU A 160 -2.56 -2.74 13.40
N GLY A 161 -3.33 -3.27 12.45
CA GLY A 161 -4.74 -2.90 12.27
C GLY A 161 -5.60 -3.22 13.50
N ILE A 162 -5.43 -4.42 14.07
CA ILE A 162 -6.09 -4.79 15.33
C ILE A 162 -5.66 -3.84 16.46
N ALA A 163 -4.37 -3.51 16.57
CA ALA A 163 -3.89 -2.58 17.60
C ALA A 163 -4.54 -1.19 17.46
N ILE A 164 -4.64 -0.64 16.25
CA ILE A 164 -5.32 0.65 15.99
C ILE A 164 -6.77 0.60 16.46
N GLU A 165 -7.51 -0.45 16.12
CA GLU A 165 -8.91 -0.59 16.52
C GLU A 165 -9.05 -0.71 18.05
N ARG A 166 -8.17 -1.45 18.72
CA ARG A 166 -8.18 -1.59 20.19
C ARG A 166 -7.85 -0.26 20.89
N ILE A 167 -6.89 0.48 20.37
CA ILE A 167 -6.51 1.79 20.91
C ILE A 167 -7.65 2.80 20.70
N THR A 168 -8.24 2.86 19.51
CA THR A 168 -9.23 3.89 19.17
C THR A 168 -10.66 3.53 19.58
N GLY A 169 -10.96 2.25 19.81
CA GLY A 169 -12.31 1.75 20.06
C GLY A 169 -13.22 1.82 18.83
N ARG A 170 -12.67 2.02 17.62
CA ARG A 170 -13.40 2.19 16.37
C ARG A 170 -12.80 1.30 15.28
N PRO A 171 -13.59 0.89 14.27
CA PRO A 171 -13.07 0.22 13.08
C PRO A 171 -11.98 1.05 12.40
N LEU A 172 -10.97 0.41 11.80
CA LEU A 172 -9.90 1.15 11.10
C LEU A 172 -10.46 2.01 9.95
N SER A 173 -11.53 1.55 9.30
CA SER A 173 -12.25 2.26 8.24
C SER A 173 -12.84 3.61 8.66
N ASP A 174 -13.03 3.84 9.96
CA ASP A 174 -13.58 5.08 10.51
C ASP A 174 -12.53 6.20 10.63
N TRP A 175 -11.24 5.87 10.43
CA TRP A 175 -10.17 6.85 10.52
C TRP A 175 -10.35 7.93 9.44
N PRO A 176 -10.19 9.23 9.78
CA PRO A 176 -10.34 10.30 8.79
C PRO A 176 -9.26 10.20 7.72
N LEU A 177 -9.68 10.02 6.48
CA LEU A 177 -8.82 9.99 5.30
C LEU A 177 -8.96 11.28 4.49
N GLY A 178 -7.91 11.63 3.75
CA GLY A 178 -7.96 12.75 2.81
C GLY A 178 -8.93 12.51 1.64
N PRO A 179 -9.35 13.57 0.92
CA PRO A 179 -10.17 13.43 -0.28
C PRO A 179 -9.53 12.46 -1.29
N GLY A 180 -10.34 11.65 -1.95
CA GLY A 180 -9.83 10.68 -2.93
C GLY A 180 -9.21 9.41 -2.32
N LEU A 181 -9.37 9.19 -1.01
CA LEU A 181 -9.00 7.94 -0.31
C LEU A 181 -10.20 7.43 0.51
N SER A 182 -10.44 6.13 0.52
CA SER A 182 -11.57 5.54 1.25
C SER A 182 -11.39 4.04 1.50
N PHE A 183 -11.90 3.53 2.61
CA PHE A 183 -12.10 2.09 2.83
C PHE A 183 -13.51 1.68 2.43
N GLY A 184 -13.68 0.42 2.05
CA GLY A 184 -14.97 -0.09 1.57
C GLY A 184 -15.24 0.28 0.12
N PRO A 185 -16.51 0.21 -0.34
CA PRO A 185 -16.84 0.58 -1.71
C PRO A 185 -16.47 2.05 -1.95
N PRO A 186 -15.63 2.35 -2.95
CA PRO A 186 -15.25 3.72 -3.23
C PRO A 186 -16.46 4.54 -3.68
N PRO A 187 -16.49 5.86 -3.41
CA PRO A 187 -17.63 6.72 -3.73
C PRO A 187 -17.79 7.03 -5.23
N GLY A 188 -16.84 6.59 -6.07
CA GLY A 188 -16.83 6.80 -7.52
C GLY A 188 -16.63 5.50 -8.30
N PRO A 189 -16.53 5.58 -9.65
CA PRO A 189 -16.35 4.40 -10.48
C PRO A 189 -15.05 3.69 -10.12
N ALA A 190 -15.13 2.39 -9.81
CA ALA A 190 -13.97 1.60 -9.40
C ALA A 190 -13.33 0.90 -10.60
N VAL A 191 -12.02 0.74 -10.58
CA VAL A 191 -11.30 -0.08 -11.55
C VAL A 191 -11.47 -1.57 -11.22
N ALA A 192 -11.75 -2.40 -12.23
CA ALA A 192 -11.87 -3.85 -12.04
C ALA A 192 -10.50 -4.45 -11.72
N THR A 193 -10.47 -5.44 -10.82
CA THR A 193 -9.26 -6.18 -10.45
C THR A 193 -9.23 -7.57 -11.05
N GLU A 194 -9.87 -8.59 -10.50
CA GLU A 194 -9.71 -9.96 -11.01
C GLU A 194 -11.03 -10.72 -11.08
N ALA A 195 -11.17 -11.61 -12.05
CA ALA A 195 -12.15 -12.70 -12.00
C ALA A 195 -11.79 -13.67 -10.87
N CYS A 196 -12.27 -13.40 -9.66
CA CYS A 196 -11.92 -14.15 -8.46
C CYS A 196 -12.58 -15.53 -8.50
N SER A 197 -11.76 -16.58 -8.53
CA SER A 197 -12.21 -17.99 -8.58
C SER A 197 -13.02 -18.38 -7.35
N TRP A 198 -12.63 -17.90 -6.17
CA TRP A 198 -13.33 -18.16 -4.91
C TRP A 198 -14.66 -17.40 -4.80
N ARG A 199 -14.69 -16.12 -5.17
CA ARG A 199 -15.88 -15.26 -5.08
C ARG A 199 -16.82 -15.38 -6.29
N GLY A 200 -16.42 -16.11 -7.33
CA GLY A 200 -17.24 -16.43 -8.51
C GLY A 200 -17.59 -15.23 -9.40
N ARG A 201 -16.87 -14.10 -9.29
CA ARG A 201 -17.16 -12.86 -10.03
C ARG A 201 -15.91 -12.03 -10.30
N VAL A 202 -16.01 -11.11 -11.26
CA VAL A 202 -15.01 -10.05 -11.46
C VAL A 202 -15.12 -9.06 -10.30
N MET A 203 -14.00 -8.84 -9.63
CA MET A 203 -13.93 -7.89 -8.53
C MET A 203 -13.85 -6.46 -9.06
N LYS A 204 -14.73 -5.59 -8.56
CA LYS A 204 -14.80 -4.17 -8.90
C LYS A 204 -15.48 -3.43 -7.74
N GLY A 205 -14.79 -2.44 -7.15
CA GLY A 205 -15.32 -1.69 -6.00
C GLY A 205 -15.37 -2.47 -4.68
N GLU A 206 -14.63 -3.57 -4.59
CA GLU A 206 -14.46 -4.40 -3.40
C GLU A 206 -13.01 -4.85 -3.33
N VAL A 207 -12.43 -4.93 -2.13
CA VAL A 207 -11.01 -5.26 -1.94
C VAL A 207 -10.66 -6.59 -2.61
N HIS A 208 -9.58 -6.59 -3.38
CA HIS A 208 -9.05 -7.72 -4.14
C HIS A 208 -8.45 -8.78 -3.24
N ASP A 209 -7.70 -8.37 -2.22
CA ASP A 209 -7.03 -9.28 -1.28
C ASP A 209 -8.05 -10.13 -0.51
N GLU A 210 -7.88 -11.45 -0.56
CA GLU A 210 -8.82 -12.41 0.01
C GLU A 210 -8.88 -12.33 1.53
N ASN A 211 -7.74 -12.15 2.20
CA ASN A 211 -7.68 -12.00 3.65
C ASN A 211 -8.33 -10.68 4.08
N ALA A 212 -8.07 -9.60 3.36
CA ALA A 212 -8.67 -8.31 3.65
C ALA A 212 -10.18 -8.34 3.51
N PHE A 213 -10.69 -8.97 2.45
CA PHE A 213 -12.11 -9.20 2.29
C PHE A 213 -12.68 -9.98 3.49
N ALA A 214 -12.10 -11.13 3.82
CA ALA A 214 -12.56 -12.00 4.90
C ALA A 214 -12.48 -11.35 6.30
N LEU A 215 -11.53 -10.43 6.51
CA LEU A 215 -11.34 -9.71 7.78
C LEU A 215 -12.18 -8.43 7.89
N GLY A 216 -13.18 -8.25 7.01
CA GLY A 216 -14.12 -7.13 7.05
C GLY A 216 -13.70 -5.92 6.21
N GLY A 217 -12.81 -6.10 5.24
CA GLY A 217 -12.47 -5.12 4.21
C GLY A 217 -11.28 -4.22 4.53
N ALA A 218 -10.99 -3.93 5.82
CA ALA A 218 -9.96 -2.97 6.22
C ALA A 218 -9.07 -3.47 7.39
N PRO A 219 -8.40 -4.63 7.29
CA PRO A 219 -7.61 -5.17 8.41
C PRO A 219 -6.24 -4.51 8.63
N GLY A 220 -5.84 -3.57 7.76
CA GLY A 220 -4.58 -2.81 7.87
C GLY A 220 -3.50 -3.18 6.85
N HIS A 221 -3.51 -4.37 6.25
CA HIS A 221 -2.53 -4.73 5.22
C HIS A 221 -2.97 -4.37 3.79
N ALA A 222 -4.27 -4.24 3.56
CA ALA A 222 -4.94 -3.88 2.31
C ALA A 222 -6.33 -3.29 2.61
N GLY A 223 -7.08 -2.92 1.56
CA GLY A 223 -8.47 -2.46 1.68
C GLY A 223 -8.71 -0.99 1.35
N LEU A 224 -7.65 -0.20 1.19
CA LEU A 224 -7.77 1.20 0.81
C LEU A 224 -7.99 1.31 -0.70
N PHE A 225 -9.00 2.09 -1.08
CA PHE A 225 -9.19 2.57 -2.43
C PHE A 225 -8.68 4.01 -2.55
N GLY A 226 -8.20 4.37 -3.73
CA GLY A 226 -7.81 5.76 -4.00
C GLY A 226 -7.89 6.16 -5.45
N THR A 227 -8.17 7.44 -5.67
CA THR A 227 -7.95 8.10 -6.96
C THR A 227 -6.49 8.52 -7.09
N VAL A 228 -6.04 8.79 -8.32
CA VAL A 228 -4.70 9.37 -8.54
C VAL A 228 -4.53 10.68 -7.76
N ALA A 229 -5.56 11.52 -7.69
CA ALA A 229 -5.52 12.77 -6.95
C ALA A 229 -5.32 12.55 -5.45
N GLY A 230 -6.07 11.62 -4.83
CA GLY A 230 -5.94 11.35 -3.39
C GLY A 230 -4.57 10.78 -3.01
N VAL A 231 -4.01 9.91 -3.85
CA VAL A 231 -2.65 9.37 -3.65
C VAL A 231 -1.58 10.47 -3.79
N LEU A 232 -1.72 11.37 -4.78
CA LEU A 232 -0.81 12.50 -4.96
C LEU A 232 -0.94 13.54 -3.83
N ASP A 233 -2.15 13.81 -3.34
CA ASP A 233 -2.37 14.74 -2.24
C ASP A 233 -1.73 14.21 -0.94
N PHE A 234 -1.86 12.91 -0.67
CA PHE A 234 -1.11 12.25 0.41
C PHE A 234 0.41 12.41 0.24
N ALA A 235 0.93 12.10 -0.96
CA ALA A 235 2.36 12.18 -1.23
C ALA A 235 2.92 13.60 -1.10
N ARG A 236 2.17 14.60 -1.56
CA ARG A 236 2.51 16.02 -1.39
C ARG A 236 2.59 16.41 0.08
N GLY A 237 1.64 15.95 0.90
CA GLY A 237 1.66 16.21 2.34
C GLY A 237 2.92 15.69 3.03
N LEU A 238 3.52 14.61 2.53
CA LEU A 238 4.83 14.14 2.99
C LEU A 238 5.96 15.06 2.52
N LEU A 239 5.92 15.53 1.27
CA LEU A 239 6.96 16.38 0.68
C LEU A 239 7.01 17.77 1.29
N ASP A 240 5.85 18.41 1.50
CA ASP A 240 5.76 19.78 2.03
C ASP A 240 5.62 19.83 3.56
N GLY A 241 5.56 18.67 4.22
CA GLY A 241 5.47 18.54 5.67
C GLY A 241 4.10 18.89 6.25
N SER A 242 3.08 19.16 5.43
CA SER A 242 1.72 19.45 5.90
C SER A 242 0.94 18.20 6.33
N GLY A 243 1.33 17.03 5.84
CA GLY A 243 0.65 15.75 6.07
C GLY A 243 1.33 14.82 7.07
N ALA A 244 2.49 15.19 7.62
CA ALA A 244 3.25 14.36 8.56
C ALA A 244 4.04 15.24 9.55
N SER A 245 4.16 14.78 10.79
CA SER A 245 5.02 15.44 11.79
C SER A 245 6.51 15.24 11.45
N PRO A 246 7.42 16.06 11.99
CA PRO A 246 8.86 15.83 11.84
C PRO A 246 9.31 14.43 12.30
N ALA A 247 8.76 13.93 13.41
CA ALA A 247 9.08 12.59 13.93
C ALA A 247 8.57 11.48 13.00
N MET A 248 7.38 11.65 12.41
CA MET A 248 6.86 10.72 11.41
C MET A 248 7.73 10.70 10.16
N LEU A 249 8.13 11.88 9.65
CA LEU A 249 9.02 11.99 8.48
C LEU A 249 10.38 11.33 8.75
N GLU A 250 10.93 11.52 9.95
CA GLU A 250 12.16 10.83 10.38
C GLU A 250 11.96 9.31 10.40
N ALA A 251 10.86 8.82 10.98
CA ALA A 251 10.58 7.39 11.11
C ALA A 251 10.41 6.68 9.76
N ILE A 252 9.70 7.29 8.80
CA ILE A 252 9.49 6.69 7.47
C ILE A 252 10.74 6.76 6.57
N ARG A 253 11.71 7.62 6.90
CA ARG A 253 12.95 7.80 6.12
C ARG A 253 14.17 7.09 6.74
N THR A 254 14.11 6.72 8.01
CA THR A 254 15.26 6.11 8.72
C THR A 254 15.25 4.58 8.56
N PRO A 255 16.33 3.97 8.05
CA PRO A 255 16.46 2.52 7.99
C PRO A 255 16.34 1.85 9.36
N VAL A 256 15.50 0.82 9.44
CA VAL A 256 15.32 -0.05 10.61
C VAL A 256 15.96 -1.42 10.39
N HIS A 257 15.88 -1.95 9.16
CA HIS A 257 16.47 -3.24 8.76
C HIS A 257 16.76 -3.27 7.26
N GLY A 258 18.05 -3.30 6.89
CA GLY A 258 18.46 -3.18 5.49
C GLY A 258 17.92 -1.88 4.89
N HIS A 259 17.11 -1.99 3.84
CA HIS A 259 16.45 -0.87 3.18
C HIS A 259 15.04 -0.56 3.71
N ARG A 260 14.52 -1.33 4.67
CA ARG A 260 13.18 -1.12 5.26
C ARG A 260 13.21 -0.03 6.33
N THR A 261 12.20 0.84 6.32
CA THR A 261 11.94 1.86 7.34
C THR A 261 10.60 1.56 8.02
N CYS A 262 10.06 2.48 8.83
CA CYS A 262 8.70 2.32 9.33
C CYS A 262 7.68 2.38 8.18
N GLY A 263 7.22 1.23 7.71
CA GLY A 263 6.19 1.08 6.68
C GLY A 263 6.70 1.07 5.24
N TRP A 264 7.86 1.67 4.97
CA TRP A 264 8.34 1.90 3.61
C TRP A 264 9.64 1.15 3.27
N GLU A 265 10.00 1.18 1.98
CA GLU A 265 11.34 0.83 1.49
C GLU A 265 12.05 2.08 1.02
N ARG A 266 13.30 2.28 1.44
CA ARG A 266 14.22 3.21 0.79
C ARG A 266 14.78 2.59 -0.48
N ARG A 267 15.22 3.44 -1.41
CA ARG A 267 15.90 3.02 -2.64
C ARG A 267 17.01 2.01 -2.36
N PHE A 268 17.01 0.92 -3.11
CA PHE A 268 18.07 -0.09 -3.15
C PHE A 268 18.26 -0.55 -4.60
N ASP A 269 19.37 -1.23 -4.90
CA ASP A 269 19.68 -1.64 -6.27
C ASP A 269 18.64 -2.63 -6.79
N GLY A 270 18.07 -2.35 -7.97
CA GLY A 270 17.04 -3.19 -8.59
C GLY A 270 15.64 -3.06 -7.97
N TRP A 271 15.40 -2.07 -7.10
CA TRP A 271 14.09 -1.83 -6.52
C TRP A 271 13.05 -1.32 -7.54
N PRO A 272 11.74 -1.32 -7.19
CA PRO A 272 10.68 -1.00 -8.16
C PRO A 272 10.60 0.46 -8.59
N GLY A 273 11.33 1.38 -7.95
CA GLY A 273 11.23 2.82 -8.20
C GLY A 273 12.14 3.38 -9.29
N GLY A 274 12.93 2.55 -9.98
CA GLY A 274 13.93 3.05 -10.94
C GLY A 274 15.26 3.35 -10.26
N ASP A 275 16.36 3.25 -11.00
CA ASP A 275 17.70 3.55 -10.48
C ASP A 275 18.02 5.05 -10.51
N ALA A 276 17.30 5.83 -11.33
CA ALA A 276 17.59 7.25 -11.53
C ALA A 276 17.16 8.16 -10.35
N CYS A 277 16.28 7.67 -9.48
CA CYS A 277 15.80 8.39 -8.30
C CYS A 277 16.91 8.61 -7.26
N SER A 278 16.70 9.54 -6.33
CA SER A 278 17.67 9.81 -5.27
C SER A 278 17.79 8.64 -4.28
N ALA A 279 18.92 8.59 -3.55
CA ALA A 279 19.15 7.60 -2.51
C ALA A 279 18.18 7.72 -1.32
N GLU A 280 17.60 8.90 -1.13
CA GLU A 280 16.62 9.21 -0.07
C GLU A 280 15.18 8.89 -0.47
N THR A 281 14.96 8.39 -1.70
CA THR A 281 13.62 8.04 -2.18
C THR A 281 13.05 6.88 -1.37
N ILE A 282 11.80 7.03 -0.92
CA ILE A 282 11.03 5.94 -0.34
C ILE A 282 9.93 5.48 -1.30
N GLY A 283 9.49 4.23 -1.20
CA GLY A 283 8.39 3.72 -2.00
C GLY A 283 7.77 2.44 -1.47
N HIS A 284 6.59 2.12 -1.99
CA HIS A 284 5.87 0.89 -1.72
C HIS A 284 5.02 0.50 -2.94
N THR A 285 4.84 -0.81 -3.15
CA THR A 285 4.05 -1.35 -4.28
C THR A 285 2.80 -2.09 -3.82
N GLY A 286 1.79 -2.19 -4.68
CA GLY A 286 0.57 -2.96 -4.44
C GLY A 286 0.41 -4.11 -5.43
N PHE A 287 -0.16 -5.22 -4.98
CA PHE A 287 -0.32 -6.43 -5.79
C PHE A 287 -1.18 -6.22 -7.05
N THR A 288 -2.20 -5.36 -6.95
CA THR A 288 -3.08 -4.95 -8.07
C THR A 288 -2.35 -4.15 -9.16
N GLY A 289 -1.08 -3.83 -8.93
CA GLY A 289 -0.22 -3.12 -9.88
C GLY A 289 -0.02 -1.65 -9.57
N THR A 290 -0.50 -1.19 -8.41
CA THR A 290 -0.31 0.16 -7.89
C THR A 290 1.08 0.36 -7.30
N GLY A 291 1.49 1.60 -7.13
CA GLY A 291 2.73 1.97 -6.44
C GLY A 291 2.81 3.46 -6.18
N LEU A 292 3.55 3.83 -5.14
CA LEU A 292 3.80 5.22 -4.74
C LEU A 292 5.27 5.36 -4.35
N TRP A 293 5.90 6.42 -4.83
CA TRP A 293 7.30 6.77 -4.54
C TRP A 293 7.43 8.26 -4.25
N VAL A 294 8.31 8.60 -3.31
CA VAL A 294 8.53 9.96 -2.81
C VAL A 294 10.04 10.21 -2.76
N ASP A 295 10.51 11.07 -3.65
CA ASP A 295 11.90 11.52 -3.75
C ASP A 295 12.03 12.89 -3.06
N PHE A 296 12.46 12.85 -1.80
CA PHE A 296 12.58 14.05 -0.95
C PHE A 296 13.65 15.02 -1.45
N ASP A 297 14.76 14.52 -2.00
CA ASP A 297 15.86 15.36 -2.49
C ASP A 297 15.43 16.20 -3.69
N ARG A 298 14.55 15.65 -4.54
CA ARG A 298 13.99 16.35 -5.71
C ARG A 298 12.70 17.10 -5.41
N GLY A 299 12.11 16.93 -4.22
CA GLY A 299 10.79 17.44 -3.91
C GLY A 299 9.72 16.93 -4.87
N LEU A 300 9.82 15.66 -5.29
CA LEU A 300 8.99 15.03 -6.33
C LEU A 300 8.43 13.70 -5.82
N ALA A 301 7.16 13.43 -6.10
CA ALA A 301 6.55 12.14 -5.90
C ALA A 301 5.78 11.70 -7.14
N TRP A 302 5.70 10.39 -7.35
CA TRP A 302 4.90 9.83 -8.43
C TRP A 302 4.15 8.57 -7.97
N THR A 303 3.03 8.32 -8.63
CA THR A 303 2.24 7.09 -8.45
C THR A 303 1.93 6.48 -9.80
N LEU A 304 2.06 5.16 -9.90
CA LEU A 304 1.62 4.38 -11.04
C LEU A 304 0.50 3.46 -10.55
N LEU A 305 -0.73 3.74 -10.97
CA LEU A 305 -1.91 2.96 -10.64
C LEU A 305 -2.29 2.12 -11.87
N THR A 306 -2.36 0.81 -11.73
CA THR A 306 -2.74 -0.10 -12.82
C THR A 306 -3.75 -1.11 -12.31
N ASN A 307 -4.39 -1.84 -13.24
CA ASN A 307 -5.18 -3.02 -12.95
C ASN A 307 -4.52 -4.28 -13.52
N ARG A 308 -3.23 -4.47 -13.22
CA ARG A 308 -2.43 -5.56 -13.79
C ARG A 308 -3.09 -6.94 -13.61
N VAL A 309 -3.86 -7.11 -12.53
CA VAL A 309 -4.54 -8.36 -12.14
C VAL A 309 -5.80 -8.64 -12.97
N HIS A 310 -6.20 -7.73 -13.85
CA HIS A 310 -7.41 -7.87 -14.65
C HIS A 310 -7.14 -8.47 -16.02
N PRO A 311 -7.90 -9.50 -16.46
CA PRO A 311 -8.94 -10.22 -15.71
C PRO A 311 -8.39 -11.32 -14.81
N THR A 312 -7.09 -11.65 -14.90
CA THR A 312 -6.47 -12.73 -14.12
C THR A 312 -5.11 -12.32 -13.54
N ARG A 313 -4.82 -12.77 -12.30
CA ARG A 313 -3.51 -12.55 -11.68
C ARG A 313 -2.39 -13.38 -12.31
N HIS A 314 -2.71 -14.41 -13.10
CA HIS A 314 -1.78 -15.46 -13.56
C HIS A 314 -0.98 -15.14 -14.83
N SER A 315 -1.22 -13.99 -15.47
CA SER A 315 -0.42 -13.53 -16.60
C SER A 315 0.86 -12.83 -16.14
N ASP A 316 2.00 -13.18 -16.73
CA ASP A 316 3.23 -12.40 -16.59
C ASP A 316 3.13 -11.11 -17.42
N ASN A 317 2.94 -9.99 -16.73
CA ASN A 317 2.84 -8.66 -17.31
C ASN A 317 4.09 -7.82 -17.10
N ARG A 318 5.15 -8.40 -16.50
CA ARG A 318 6.41 -7.71 -16.21
C ARG A 318 6.22 -6.42 -15.40
N ILE A 319 5.26 -6.40 -14.46
CA ILE A 319 4.91 -5.20 -13.67
C ILE A 319 6.11 -4.60 -12.92
N MET A 320 7.06 -5.43 -12.46
CA MET A 320 8.26 -4.94 -11.76
C MET A 320 9.17 -4.15 -12.69
N GLU A 321 9.36 -4.63 -13.91
CA GLU A 321 10.14 -3.94 -14.94
C GLU A 321 9.44 -2.66 -15.40
N LEU A 322 8.12 -2.72 -15.56
CA LEU A 322 7.33 -1.54 -15.90
C LEU A 322 7.47 -0.44 -14.85
N ARG A 323 7.36 -0.77 -13.56
CA ARG A 323 7.52 0.21 -12.48
C ARG A 323 8.90 0.87 -12.51
N ARG A 324 9.95 0.08 -12.67
CA ARG A 324 11.34 0.56 -12.75
C ARG A 324 11.53 1.49 -13.95
N ALA A 325 11.11 1.05 -15.13
CA ALA A 325 11.21 1.84 -16.37
C ALA A 325 10.41 3.15 -16.29
N THR A 326 9.20 3.12 -15.71
CA THR A 326 8.40 4.32 -15.48
C THR A 326 9.08 5.26 -14.49
N GLY A 327 9.64 4.76 -13.39
CA GLY A 327 10.40 5.57 -12.43
C GLY A 327 11.61 6.25 -13.07
N ASP A 328 12.39 5.51 -13.86
CA ASP A 328 13.54 6.07 -14.59
C ASP A 328 13.10 7.14 -15.61
N ALA A 329 12.01 6.89 -16.34
CA ALA A 329 11.46 7.84 -17.30
C ALA A 329 10.91 9.11 -16.62
N VAL A 330 10.27 8.97 -15.44
CA VAL A 330 9.83 10.09 -14.61
C VAL A 330 11.01 10.98 -14.23
N ILE A 331 12.10 10.38 -13.74
CA ILE A 331 13.27 11.17 -13.31
C ILE A 331 14.00 11.78 -14.51
N ALA A 332 14.13 11.08 -15.63
CA ALA A 332 14.73 11.61 -16.85
C ALA A 332 13.93 12.80 -17.41
N ALA A 333 12.60 12.70 -17.42
CA ALA A 333 11.73 13.80 -17.82
C ALA A 333 11.80 14.97 -16.83
N TRP A 334 11.99 14.70 -15.54
CA TRP A 334 12.16 15.74 -14.53
C TRP A 334 13.50 16.49 -14.67
N ALA A 335 14.59 15.79 -14.96
CA ALA A 335 15.92 16.39 -15.11
C ALA A 335 16.07 17.29 -16.35
N SER A 336 15.15 17.16 -17.32
CA SER A 336 15.12 17.98 -18.55
C SER A 336 14.15 19.18 -18.47
N ALA A 337 13.49 19.36 -17.33
CA ALA A 337 12.50 20.41 -17.05
C ALA A 337 13.12 21.65 -16.40
#